data_AF-B9E2P5-F1
#
_entry.id   AF-B9E2P5-F1
#
_cell.length_a   1.000
_cell.length_b   1.000
_cell.length_c   1.000
_cell.angle_alpha   90.00
_cell.angle_beta   90.00
_cell.angle_gamma   90.00
#
_symmetry.space_group_name_H-M   'P 1'
#
loop_
_entity.id
_entity.type
_entity.pdbx_description
1 polymer ?
#
loop_
_entity_poly.entity_id
_entity_poly.type
_entity_poly.pdbx_seq_one_letter_code
_entity_poly.pdbx_strand_id
1 'polypeptide(L)'
;MDIEKMQNMSEDDIIDALLGEIEVPTRTVVIQRLGIPIKLKALTGKQISKIRKDNTHSEKVKGSKLEKDVFDDENFNADIIEKATVSPNWNNEKLKAALSVSNGKEVIKRRLLAGEMDDLINKIFDLSGYNDEAEDIEDIKNSSGLDTNFI
;
A
#
# COMPACT_ATOMS: atom_id res chain seq x y z
N MET A 1 16.92 14.47 -10.32
CA MET A 1 15.98 15.46 -9.74
C MET A 1 16.56 16.84 -9.98
N ASP A 2 15.72 17.84 -10.25
CA ASP A 2 16.16 19.22 -10.41
C ASP A 2 16.17 19.90 -9.03
N ILE A 3 17.32 19.84 -8.35
CA ILE A 3 17.47 20.34 -6.98
C ILE A 3 17.35 21.87 -6.93
N GLU A 4 17.88 22.56 -7.95
CA GLU A 4 17.75 24.02 -8.04
C GLU A 4 16.30 24.44 -8.16
N LYS A 5 15.49 23.70 -8.94
CA LYS A 5 14.04 23.93 -8.99
C LYS A 5 13.40 23.73 -7.62
N MET A 6 13.67 22.61 -6.93
CA MET A 6 13.09 22.31 -5.61
C MET A 6 13.39 23.39 -4.56
N GLN A 7 14.60 23.94 -4.57
CA GLN A 7 15.01 25.00 -3.64
C GLN A 7 14.30 26.33 -3.85
N ASN A 8 13.86 26.60 -5.08
CA ASN A 8 13.34 27.90 -5.48
C ASN A 8 11.84 27.86 -5.83
N MET A 9 11.12 26.80 -5.46
CA MET A 9 9.68 26.72 -5.68
C MET A 9 8.98 27.81 -4.86
N SER A 10 8.12 28.58 -5.53
CA SER A 10 7.20 29.48 -4.85
C SER A 10 6.05 28.71 -4.19
N GLU A 11 5.30 29.37 -3.30
CA GLU A 11 4.08 28.78 -2.70
C GLU A 11 3.10 28.31 -3.78
N ASP A 12 2.90 29.11 -4.84
CA ASP A 12 2.01 28.76 -5.95
C ASP A 12 2.52 27.54 -6.73
N ASP A 13 3.85 27.44 -6.97
CA ASP A 13 4.44 26.25 -7.61
C ASP A 13 4.24 24.98 -6.78
N ILE A 14 4.32 25.09 -5.45
CA ILE A 14 4.09 23.97 -4.52
C ILE A 14 2.62 23.55 -4.55
N ILE A 15 1.70 24.51 -4.51
CA ILE A 15 0.26 24.25 -4.57
C ILE A 15 -0.11 23.59 -5.89
N ASP A 16 0.39 24.10 -7.02
CA ASP A 16 0.15 23.52 -8.34
C ASP A 16 0.66 22.08 -8.43
N ALA A 17 1.83 21.78 -7.84
CA ALA A 17 2.36 20.43 -7.77
C ALA A 17 1.47 19.48 -6.94
N LEU A 18 0.88 19.96 -5.84
CA LEU A 18 -0.04 19.18 -5.00
C LEU A 18 -1.41 18.96 -5.63
N LEU A 19 -1.87 19.90 -6.47
CA LEU A 19 -3.16 19.82 -7.18
C LEU A 19 -3.08 19.05 -8.50
N GLY A 20 -1.86 18.90 -9.05
CA GLY A 20 -1.61 18.21 -10.30
C GLY A 20 -1.86 16.70 -10.25
N GLU A 21 -1.58 16.03 -11.36
CA GLU A 21 -1.67 14.58 -11.43
C GLU A 21 -0.52 13.95 -10.62
N ILE A 22 -0.89 13.17 -9.59
CA ILE A 22 0.07 12.44 -8.76
C ILE A 22 0.25 11.03 -9.33
N GLU A 23 1.45 10.74 -9.83
CA GLU A 23 1.80 9.40 -10.26
C GLU A 23 1.81 8.46 -9.04
N VAL A 24 1.06 7.36 -9.13
CA VAL A 24 0.99 6.36 -8.05
C VAL A 24 2.07 5.31 -8.30
N PRO A 25 3.05 5.14 -7.39
CA PRO A 25 4.08 4.12 -7.56
C PRO A 25 3.47 2.72 -7.75
N THR A 26 4.03 1.95 -8.69
CA THR A 26 3.60 0.57 -8.96
C THR A 26 4.78 -0.39 -8.99
N ARG A 27 4.53 -1.66 -8.64
CA ARG A 27 5.52 -2.73 -8.72
C ARG A 27 4.85 -4.03 -9.11
N THR A 28 5.52 -4.84 -9.92
CA THR A 28 5.10 -6.22 -10.16
C THR A 28 5.94 -7.17 -9.30
N VAL A 29 5.27 -8.02 -8.53
CA VAL A 29 5.88 -9.06 -7.70
C VAL A 29 5.38 -10.43 -8.15
N VAL A 30 6.14 -11.49 -7.88
CA VAL A 30 5.77 -12.85 -8.31
C VAL A 30 5.54 -13.72 -7.09
N ILE A 31 4.37 -14.36 -7.02
CA ILE A 31 4.12 -15.42 -6.04
C ILE A 31 4.72 -16.70 -6.61
N GLN A 32 5.95 -17.02 -6.20
CA GLN A 32 6.76 -18.09 -6.81
C GLN A 32 6.04 -19.44 -6.83
N ARG A 33 5.38 -19.82 -5.72
CA ARG A 33 4.64 -21.08 -5.60
C ARG A 33 3.53 -21.23 -6.66
N LEU A 34 2.90 -20.11 -7.03
CA LEU A 34 1.82 -20.09 -8.00
C LEU A 34 2.30 -19.73 -9.42
N GLY A 35 3.53 -19.22 -9.56
CA GLY A 35 4.07 -18.74 -10.83
C GLY A 35 3.30 -17.56 -11.43
N ILE A 36 2.61 -16.76 -10.61
CA ILE A 36 1.76 -15.66 -11.07
C ILE A 36 2.38 -14.28 -10.73
N PRO A 37 2.32 -13.31 -11.65
CA PRO A 37 2.63 -11.92 -11.35
C PRO A 37 1.44 -11.22 -10.69
N ILE A 38 1.73 -10.40 -9.69
CA ILE A 38 0.79 -9.49 -9.04
C ILE A 38 1.31 -8.06 -9.27
N LYS A 39 0.56 -7.23 -10.00
CA LYS A 39 0.86 -5.81 -10.14
C LYS A 39 0.21 -5.07 -8.97
N LEU A 40 1.03 -4.45 -8.14
CA LEU A 40 0.65 -3.66 -6.97
C LEU A 40 0.79 -2.17 -7.26
N LYS A 41 0.07 -1.36 -6.50
CA LYS A 41 0.20 0.11 -6.44
C LYS A 41 0.24 0.58 -4.99
N ALA A 42 0.85 1.74 -4.76
CA ALA A 42 0.82 2.44 -3.49
C ALA A 42 -0.62 2.77 -3.05
N LEU A 43 -0.84 2.85 -1.74
CA LEU A 43 -2.08 3.34 -1.14
C LEU A 43 -1.81 4.64 -0.39
N THR A 44 -2.76 5.58 -0.47
CA THR A 44 -2.68 6.81 0.32
C THR A 44 -3.02 6.53 1.78
N GLY A 45 -2.51 7.36 2.71
CA GLY A 45 -2.85 7.26 4.13
C GLY A 45 -4.37 7.28 4.40
N LYS A 46 -5.14 8.02 3.59
CA LYS A 46 -6.62 8.05 3.65
C LYS A 46 -7.24 6.71 3.28
N GLN A 47 -6.71 6.01 2.27
CA GLN A 47 -7.20 4.69 1.87
C GLN A 47 -6.91 3.66 2.96
N ILE A 48 -5.68 3.62 3.49
CA ILE A 48 -5.28 2.71 4.57
C ILE A 48 -6.12 2.98 5.84
N SER A 49 -6.27 4.25 6.23
CA SER A 49 -7.08 4.63 7.40
C SER A 49 -8.55 4.24 7.24
N LYS A 50 -9.11 4.38 6.04
CA LYS A 50 -10.46 3.92 5.75
C LYS A 50 -10.58 2.40 5.91
N ILE A 51 -9.66 1.63 5.33
CA ILE A 51 -9.66 0.16 5.46
C ILE A 51 -9.54 -0.26 6.92
N ARG A 52 -8.66 0.39 7.70
CA ARG A 52 -8.52 0.13 9.15
C ARG A 52 -9.83 0.36 9.89
N LYS A 53 -10.49 1.49 9.62
CA LYS A 53 -11.79 1.82 10.22
C LYS A 53 -12.87 0.81 9.82
N ASP A 54 -12.93 0.44 8.54
CA ASP A 54 -13.92 -0.52 8.03
C ASP A 54 -13.72 -1.93 8.64
N ASN A 55 -12.52 -2.23 9.15
CA ASN A 55 -12.16 -3.47 9.83
C ASN A 55 -12.02 -3.32 11.35
N THR A 56 -12.59 -2.27 11.93
CA THR A 56 -12.66 -2.08 13.38
C THR A 56 -14.11 -1.87 13.80
N HIS A 57 -14.62 -2.69 14.71
CA HIS A 57 -15.98 -2.57 15.23
C HIS A 57 -15.99 -2.61 16.76
N SER A 58 -16.96 -1.93 17.35
CA SER A 58 -17.13 -1.91 18.80
C SER A 58 -17.98 -3.10 19.26
N GLU A 59 -17.49 -3.84 20.24
CA GLU A 59 -18.18 -4.97 20.88
C GLU A 59 -18.46 -4.67 22.34
N LYS A 60 -19.64 -5.06 22.83
CA LYS A 60 -19.96 -4.97 24.26
C LYS A 60 -19.12 -5.95 25.07
N VAL A 61 -18.52 -5.46 26.14
CA VAL A 61 -17.82 -6.32 27.09
C VAL A 61 -18.86 -7.12 27.90
N LYS A 62 -18.76 -8.45 27.87
CA LYS A 62 -19.70 -9.35 28.55
C LYS A 62 -19.77 -9.01 30.04
N GLY A 63 -20.97 -8.65 30.52
CA GLY A 63 -21.22 -8.29 31.92
C GLY A 63 -20.88 -6.84 32.30
N SER A 64 -20.58 -5.98 31.33
CA SER A 64 -20.27 -4.57 31.55
C SER A 64 -21.09 -3.65 30.64
N LYS A 65 -21.20 -2.37 31.01
CA LYS A 65 -21.70 -1.30 30.14
C LYS A 65 -20.64 -0.74 29.20
N LEU A 66 -19.40 -1.23 29.30
CA LEU A 66 -18.28 -0.78 28.49
C LEU A 66 -18.28 -1.46 27.11
N GLU A 67 -17.80 -0.73 26.12
CA GLU A 67 -17.52 -1.22 24.76
C GLU A 67 -16.00 -1.30 24.57
N LYS A 68 -15.56 -2.27 23.78
CA LYS A 68 -14.16 -2.40 23.33
C LYS A 68 -14.13 -2.37 21.81
N ASP A 69 -13.11 -1.73 21.25
CA ASP A 69 -12.85 -1.85 19.81
C ASP A 69 -12.16 -3.19 19.53
N VAL A 70 -12.65 -3.87 18.51
CA VAL A 70 -12.11 -5.14 18.01
C VAL A 70 -11.65 -4.91 16.58
N PHE A 71 -10.37 -5.17 16.34
CA PHE A 71 -9.74 -5.02 15.04
C PHE A 71 -9.64 -6.39 14.36
N ASP A 72 -10.21 -6.50 13.16
CA ASP A 72 -10.13 -7.68 12.31
C ASP A 72 -8.90 -7.58 11.41
N ASP A 73 -7.76 -8.05 11.94
CA ASP A 73 -6.47 -8.00 11.24
C ASP A 73 -6.48 -8.81 9.93
N GLU A 74 -7.17 -9.95 9.92
CA GLU A 74 -7.20 -10.82 8.73
C GLU A 74 -7.99 -10.17 7.58
N ASN A 75 -9.16 -9.58 7.86
CA ASN A 75 -9.90 -8.84 6.84
C ASN A 75 -9.20 -7.53 6.45
N PHE A 76 -8.56 -6.84 7.39
CA PHE A 76 -7.75 -5.66 7.09
C PHE A 76 -6.63 -6.01 6.09
N ASN A 77 -5.88 -7.06 6.34
CA ASN A 77 -4.79 -7.53 5.48
C ASN A 77 -5.29 -7.92 4.08
N ALA A 78 -6.42 -8.63 3.99
CA ALA A 78 -7.03 -8.97 2.71
C ALA A 78 -7.54 -7.73 1.94
N ASP A 79 -8.15 -6.77 2.63
CA ASP A 79 -8.60 -5.50 2.01
C ASP A 79 -7.43 -4.65 1.49
N ILE A 80 -6.30 -4.61 2.22
CA ILE A 80 -5.09 -3.93 1.78
C ILE A 80 -4.58 -4.53 0.47
N ILE A 81 -4.45 -5.87 0.41
CA ILE A 81 -4.00 -6.57 -0.80
C ILE A 81 -4.99 -6.33 -1.95
N GLU A 82 -6.29 -6.47 -1.71
CA GLU A 82 -7.31 -6.27 -2.74
C GLU A 82 -7.27 -4.85 -3.30
N LYS A 83 -7.21 -3.83 -2.42
CA LYS A 83 -7.21 -2.42 -2.83
C LYS A 83 -5.93 -2.02 -3.58
N ALA A 84 -4.79 -2.57 -3.17
CA ALA A 84 -3.49 -2.27 -3.75
C ALA A 84 -3.21 -3.08 -5.01
N THR A 85 -3.98 -4.14 -5.31
CA THR A 85 -3.77 -4.93 -6.52
C THR A 85 -4.38 -4.23 -7.75
N VAL A 86 -3.54 -3.98 -8.75
CA VAL A 86 -3.95 -3.57 -10.11
C VAL A 86 -4.28 -4.79 -10.95
N SER A 87 -3.50 -5.86 -10.85
CA SER A 87 -3.80 -7.16 -11.44
C SER A 87 -3.19 -8.30 -10.61
N PRO A 88 -3.85 -9.46 -10.48
CA PRO A 88 -5.13 -9.83 -11.09
C PRO A 88 -6.34 -9.14 -10.43
N ASN A 89 -7.49 -9.18 -11.10
CA ASN A 89 -8.75 -8.79 -10.48
C ASN A 89 -9.22 -9.88 -9.52
N TRP A 90 -9.04 -9.69 -8.21
CA TRP A 90 -9.47 -10.65 -7.18
C TRP A 90 -10.99 -10.86 -7.13
N ASN A 91 -11.78 -9.86 -7.56
CA ASN A 91 -13.24 -9.96 -7.70
C ASN A 91 -13.69 -10.61 -9.01
N ASN A 92 -12.80 -11.24 -9.79
CA ASN A 92 -13.18 -11.91 -11.03
C ASN A 92 -14.21 -13.03 -10.79
N GLU A 93 -15.30 -13.04 -11.55
CA GLU A 93 -16.40 -13.99 -11.39
C GLU A 93 -15.97 -15.46 -11.52
N LYS A 94 -14.98 -15.76 -12.37
CA LYS A 94 -14.43 -17.13 -12.50
C LYS A 94 -13.73 -17.57 -11.22
N LEU A 95 -12.97 -16.68 -10.58
CA LEU A 95 -12.31 -16.96 -9.30
C LEU A 95 -13.35 -17.17 -8.20
N LYS A 96 -14.34 -16.26 -8.13
CA LYS A 96 -15.40 -16.32 -7.12
C LYS A 96 -16.25 -17.59 -7.24
N ALA A 97 -16.68 -17.95 -8.45
CA ALA A 97 -17.45 -19.16 -8.70
C ALA A 97 -16.66 -20.43 -8.39
N ALA A 98 -15.39 -20.51 -8.83
CA ALA A 98 -14.55 -21.68 -8.60
C ALA A 98 -14.27 -21.94 -7.11
N LEU A 99 -14.25 -20.87 -6.29
CA LEU A 99 -13.98 -20.96 -4.86
C LEU A 99 -15.24 -20.88 -3.99
N SER A 100 -16.43 -20.71 -4.58
CA SER A 100 -17.69 -20.50 -3.86
C SER A 100 -17.57 -19.36 -2.82
N VAL A 101 -17.11 -18.19 -3.28
CA VAL A 101 -16.95 -16.96 -2.47
C VAL A 101 -17.70 -15.79 -3.08
N SER A 102 -18.03 -14.80 -2.25
CA SER A 102 -18.79 -13.60 -2.67
C SER A 102 -17.92 -12.42 -3.08
N ASN A 103 -16.66 -12.36 -2.65
CA ASN A 103 -15.77 -11.22 -2.85
C ASN A 103 -14.29 -11.64 -3.01
N GLY A 104 -13.44 -10.69 -3.43
CA GLY A 104 -12.03 -10.90 -3.70
C GLY A 104 -11.18 -11.12 -2.45
N LYS A 105 -11.55 -10.54 -1.29
CA LYS A 105 -10.89 -10.86 -0.01
C LYS A 105 -10.89 -12.35 0.29
N GLU A 106 -12.04 -12.99 0.15
CA GLU A 106 -12.16 -14.43 0.37
C GLU A 106 -11.36 -15.25 -0.66
N VAL A 107 -11.20 -14.75 -1.89
CA VAL A 107 -10.26 -15.35 -2.86
C VAL A 107 -8.83 -15.26 -2.33
N ILE A 108 -8.39 -14.08 -1.87
CA ILE A 108 -7.04 -13.84 -1.34
C ILE A 108 -6.77 -14.78 -0.16
N LYS A 109 -7.63 -14.77 0.86
CA LYS A 109 -7.51 -15.59 2.07
C LYS A 109 -7.46 -17.10 1.79
N ARG A 110 -8.18 -17.58 0.76
CA ARG A 110 -8.20 -19.02 0.41
C ARG A 110 -7.04 -19.46 -0.48
N ARG A 111 -6.44 -18.54 -1.26
CA ARG A 111 -5.45 -18.90 -2.28
C ARG A 111 -4.03 -18.61 -1.87
N LEU A 112 -3.82 -17.53 -1.13
CA LEU A 112 -2.51 -17.12 -0.66
C LEU A 112 -2.23 -17.77 0.70
N LEU A 113 -0.97 -18.14 0.92
CA LEU A 113 -0.48 -18.51 2.24
C LEU A 113 -0.31 -17.24 3.09
N ALA A 114 -0.37 -17.38 4.42
CA ALA A 114 -0.18 -16.24 5.33
C ALA A 114 1.13 -15.48 5.05
N GLY A 115 2.26 -16.18 4.89
CA GLY A 115 3.54 -15.54 4.54
C GLY A 115 3.53 -14.87 3.16
N GLU A 116 2.78 -15.39 2.18
CA GLU A 116 2.62 -14.72 0.88
C GLU A 116 1.81 -13.43 1.02
N MET A 117 0.80 -13.42 1.90
CA MET A 117 0.03 -12.21 2.23
C MET A 117 0.91 -11.18 2.92
N ASP A 118 1.67 -11.59 3.94
CA ASP A 118 2.60 -10.72 4.68
C ASP A 118 3.63 -10.08 3.73
N ASP A 119 4.22 -10.87 2.83
CA ASP A 119 5.17 -10.38 1.83
C ASP A 119 4.54 -9.33 0.90
N LEU A 120 3.31 -9.55 0.44
CA LEU A 120 2.59 -8.57 -0.38
C LEU A 120 2.31 -7.29 0.41
N ILE A 121 1.87 -7.40 1.66
CA ILE A 121 1.56 -6.26 2.53
C ILE A 121 2.81 -5.42 2.77
N ASN A 122 3.94 -6.06 3.06
CA ASN A 122 5.23 -5.38 3.21
C ASN A 122 5.58 -4.59 1.94
N LYS A 123 5.44 -5.21 0.76
CA LYS A 123 5.70 -4.54 -0.53
C LYS A 123 4.72 -3.40 -0.81
N ILE A 124 3.48 -3.50 -0.36
CA ILE A 124 2.47 -2.44 -0.50
C ILE A 124 2.83 -1.26 0.42
N PHE A 125 3.24 -1.51 1.66
CA PHE A 125 3.64 -0.45 2.59
C PHE A 125 4.97 0.20 2.17
N ASP A 126 5.94 -0.56 1.66
CA ASP A 126 7.13 -0.03 1.00
C ASP A 126 6.73 0.97 -0.11
N LEU A 127 5.86 0.54 -1.05
CA LEU A 127 5.36 1.41 -2.12
C LEU A 127 4.59 2.63 -1.62
N SER A 128 4.00 2.54 -0.44
CA SER A 128 3.21 3.61 0.17
C SER A 128 4.07 4.56 1.02
N GLY A 129 5.40 4.42 0.98
CA GLY A 129 6.36 5.32 1.62
C GLY A 129 6.54 5.09 3.12
N TYR A 130 6.16 3.92 3.67
CA TYR A 130 6.34 3.65 5.10
C TYR A 130 7.81 3.50 5.52
N ASN A 131 8.68 3.16 4.57
CA ASN A 131 10.12 2.99 4.77
C ASN A 131 10.93 4.08 4.06
N ASP A 132 10.26 5.11 3.55
CA ASP A 132 10.90 6.26 2.92
C ASP A 132 11.15 7.32 3.99
N GLU A 133 12.35 7.88 4.02
CA GLU A 133 12.70 8.98 4.90
C GLU A 133 12.62 10.30 4.13
N ALA A 134 12.08 11.34 4.76
CA ALA A 134 12.18 12.68 4.20
C ALA A 134 13.64 13.13 4.30
N GLU A 135 14.24 13.47 3.16
CA GLU A 135 15.63 13.91 3.09
C GLU A 135 15.72 15.43 3.13
N ASP A 136 16.75 15.94 3.84
CA ASP A 136 17.10 17.35 3.75
C ASP A 136 17.63 17.66 2.34
N ILE A 137 17.33 18.86 1.83
CA ILE A 137 17.78 19.27 0.49
C ILE A 137 19.31 19.21 0.37
N GLU A 138 20.04 19.44 1.46
CA GLU A 138 21.50 19.33 1.49
C GLU A 138 21.97 17.88 1.34
N ASP A 139 21.27 16.92 1.93
CA ASP A 139 21.58 15.50 1.80
C ASP A 139 21.31 14.99 0.38
N ILE A 140 20.24 15.47 -0.26
CA ILE A 140 19.94 15.18 -1.68
C ILE A 140 21.06 15.71 -2.60
N LYS A 141 21.64 16.88 -2.30
CA LYS A 141 22.80 17.42 -3.05
C LYS A 141 24.06 16.57 -2.85
N ASN A 142 24.31 16.15 -1.62
CA ASN A 142 25.51 15.37 -1.29
C ASN A 142 25.45 13.94 -1.87
N SER A 143 24.27 13.32 -1.91
CA SER A 143 24.07 11.99 -2.50
C SER A 143 24.13 11.99 -4.03
N SER A 144 23.73 13.09 -4.68
CA SER A 144 23.81 13.27 -6.13
C SER A 144 25.19 13.73 -6.64
N GLY A 145 26.09 14.16 -5.74
CA GLY A 145 27.44 14.64 -6.04
C GLY A 145 28.56 13.58 -6.00
N LEU A 146 28.25 12.30 -5.76
CA LEU A 146 29.23 11.21 -5.77
C LEU A 146 29.33 10.55 -7.16
N ASP A 147 29.86 11.29 -8.13
CA ASP A 147 30.53 10.70 -9.29
C ASP A 147 31.60 11.68 -9.80
N THR A 148 32.78 11.14 -10.14
CA THR A 148 34.01 11.81 -10.60
C THR A 148 35.03 12.23 -9.52
N ASN A 149 35.58 11.26 -8.78
CA ASN A 149 37.04 11.13 -8.61
C ASN A 149 37.41 9.84 -7.89
N PHE A 150 37.53 8.75 -8.65
CA PHE A 150 38.50 7.70 -8.31
C PHE A 150 39.35 7.45 -9.56
N ILE A 151 40.63 7.79 -9.39
CA ILE A 151 41.78 7.52 -10.25
C ILE A 151 42.01 6.00 -10.30
#